data_AF-A0A519RH66-F1
#
_entry.id   AF-A0A519RH66-F1
#
_cell.length_a   1.000
_cell.length_b   1.000
_cell.length_c   1.000
_cell.angle_alpha   90.00
_cell.angle_beta   90.00
_cell.angle_gamma   90.00
#
_symmetry.space_group_name_H-M   'P 1'
#
loop_
_entity.id
_entity.type
_entity.pdbx_description
1 polymer ?
#
loop_
_entity_poly.entity_id
_entity_poly.type
_entity_poly.pdbx_seq_one_letter_code
_entity_poly.pdbx_strand_id
1 'polypeptide(L)'
;MRILLFIFLVVTMQSCATKKDSKKRLLPKGIQSATEERYEVVGNQKKLLSKKEMVFTKNGRIKTSKTVDGSGKVLQETKKKLWFVEETYPDKEKLYRKTRWKPKQRERISTYEKKQDKTSESIYHYNEDGTIAKIVDNFKSFQTQYFEYSDNELTKIVTKDKDGKVVDEVVVNCTKKDDKGACLNETRTSALKKYKEEVVFSPVYD
;
A
#
# COMPACT_ATOMS: atom_id res chain seq x y z
N MET A 1 27.22 0.99 -31.76
CA MET A 1 25.82 0.49 -31.86
C MET A 1 25.44 -0.54 -30.79
N ARG A 2 26.23 -1.59 -30.52
CA ARG A 2 25.88 -2.61 -29.50
C ARG A 2 25.67 -2.02 -28.09
N ILE A 3 26.50 -1.06 -27.68
CA ILE A 3 26.41 -0.39 -26.36
C ILE A 3 25.11 0.42 -26.22
N LEU A 4 24.69 1.14 -27.27
CA LEU A 4 23.43 1.89 -27.28
C LEU A 4 22.22 0.95 -27.16
N LEU A 5 22.25 -0.21 -27.81
CA LEU A 5 21.22 -1.25 -27.66
C LEU A 5 21.17 -1.79 -26.23
N PHE A 6 22.31 -2.04 -25.58
CA PHE A 6 22.34 -2.45 -24.17
C PHE A 6 21.81 -1.36 -23.22
N ILE A 7 22.15 -0.08 -23.46
CA ILE A 7 21.60 1.05 -22.68
C ILE A 7 20.09 1.14 -22.88
N PHE A 8 19.59 1.03 -24.12
CA PHE A 8 18.16 1.03 -24.40
C PHE A 8 17.44 -0.16 -23.74
N LEU A 9 18.07 -1.33 -23.73
CA LEU A 9 17.52 -2.54 -23.12
C LEU A 9 17.50 -2.42 -21.59
N VAL A 10 18.53 -1.86 -20.96
CA VAL A 10 18.56 -1.59 -19.51
C VAL A 10 17.52 -0.53 -19.13
N VAL A 11 17.41 0.57 -19.89
CA VAL A 11 16.42 1.65 -19.64
C VAL A 11 14.99 1.13 -19.80
N THR A 12 14.72 0.31 -20.81
CA THR A 12 13.40 -0.30 -20.99
C THR A 12 13.09 -1.35 -19.92
N MET A 13 14.07 -2.10 -19.42
CA MET A 13 13.86 -3.03 -18.30
C MET A 13 13.58 -2.31 -16.96
N GLN A 14 14.09 -1.09 -16.75
CA GLN A 14 13.74 -0.30 -15.55
C GLN A 14 12.26 0.13 -15.54
N SER A 15 11.62 0.24 -16.71
CA SER A 15 10.20 0.61 -16.83
C SER A 15 9.24 -0.47 -16.31
N CYS A 16 9.72 -1.68 -15.97
CA CYS A 16 8.90 -2.78 -15.44
C CYS A 16 8.92 -2.88 -13.91
N ALA A 17 9.68 -2.04 -13.21
CA ALA A 17 9.88 -2.20 -11.77
C ALA A 17 8.82 -1.42 -10.97
N THR A 18 8.05 -2.13 -10.14
CA THR A 18 7.05 -1.49 -9.27
C THR A 18 7.68 -0.47 -8.31
N LYS A 19 6.96 0.61 -7.96
CA LYS A 19 7.34 1.58 -6.94
C LYS A 19 7.59 0.86 -5.62
N LYS A 20 8.65 1.29 -4.94
CA LYS A 20 9.13 0.68 -3.70
C LYS A 20 8.09 0.94 -2.60
N ASP A 21 7.71 -0.10 -1.85
CA ASP A 21 6.71 0.03 -0.79
C ASP A 21 7.21 0.92 0.36
N SER A 22 8.53 0.91 0.61
CA SER A 22 9.20 1.88 1.49
C SER A 22 8.91 3.33 1.09
N LYS A 23 9.04 3.68 -0.20
CA LYS A 23 8.80 5.03 -0.69
C LYS A 23 7.35 5.48 -0.58
N LYS A 24 6.40 4.56 -0.80
CA LYS A 24 4.96 4.85 -0.63
C LYS A 24 4.62 5.28 0.80
N ARG A 25 5.42 4.87 1.78
CA ARG A 25 5.25 5.13 3.21
C ARG A 25 6.30 6.08 3.79
N LEU A 26 7.08 6.74 2.92
CA LEU A 26 8.16 7.64 3.34
C LEU A 26 9.18 6.99 4.30
N LEU A 27 9.35 5.67 4.21
CA LEU A 27 10.28 4.94 5.05
C LEU A 27 11.71 5.15 4.56
N PRO A 28 12.68 5.25 5.48
CA PRO A 28 14.08 5.36 5.14
C PRO A 28 14.58 4.09 4.44
N LYS A 29 15.75 4.20 3.82
CA LYS A 29 16.42 3.06 3.18
C LYS A 29 16.88 2.05 4.24
N GLY A 30 17.07 0.79 3.82
CA GLY A 30 17.58 -0.27 4.69
C GLY A 30 16.51 -1.04 5.47
N ILE A 31 15.22 -0.84 5.18
CA ILE A 31 14.17 -1.66 5.82
C ILE A 31 14.30 -3.14 5.44
N GLN A 32 14.39 -4.01 6.44
CA GLN A 32 14.45 -5.46 6.28
C GLN A 32 13.09 -6.11 6.54
N SER A 33 12.41 -5.70 7.61
CA SER A 33 11.09 -6.21 7.99
C SER A 33 10.28 -5.10 8.65
N ALA A 34 8.97 -5.32 8.76
CA ALA A 34 8.11 -4.49 9.59
C ALA A 34 6.87 -5.25 10.03
N THR A 35 6.34 -4.84 11.17
CA THR A 35 5.02 -5.25 11.66
C THR A 35 4.09 -4.04 11.61
N GLU A 36 2.92 -4.20 10.99
CA GLU A 36 1.84 -3.21 11.02
C GLU A 36 0.67 -3.78 11.83
N GLU A 37 0.28 -3.08 12.89
CA GLU A 37 -0.87 -3.41 13.72
C GLU A 37 -1.93 -2.33 13.53
N ARG A 38 -3.17 -2.75 13.30
CA ARG A 38 -4.32 -1.85 13.15
C ARG A 38 -5.28 -2.12 14.28
N TYR A 39 -5.65 -1.06 15.00
CA TYR A 39 -6.57 -1.09 16.12
C TYR A 39 -7.80 -0.26 15.80
N GLU A 40 -8.96 -0.77 16.17
CA GLU A 40 -10.17 0.01 16.31
C GLU A 40 -10.16 0.67 17.69
N VAL A 41 -10.46 1.96 17.74
CA VAL A 41 -10.53 2.74 18.99
C VAL A 41 -11.99 3.01 19.30
N VAL A 42 -12.53 2.28 20.28
CA VAL A 42 -13.91 2.46 20.78
C VAL A 42 -13.84 3.03 22.19
N GLY A 43 -14.19 4.31 22.33
CA GLY A 43 -13.95 5.05 23.58
C GLY A 43 -12.46 5.12 23.91
N ASN A 44 -12.08 4.61 25.08
CA ASN A 44 -10.69 4.55 25.54
C ASN A 44 -10.03 3.17 25.38
N GLN A 45 -10.72 2.21 24.76
CA GLN A 45 -10.19 0.86 24.55
C GLN A 45 -9.72 0.67 23.12
N LYS A 46 -8.61 -0.04 22.95
CA LYS A 46 -8.06 -0.44 21.66
C LYS A 46 -8.35 -1.91 21.41
N LYS A 47 -8.99 -2.22 20.29
CA LYS A 47 -9.24 -3.59 19.84
C LYS A 47 -8.40 -3.87 18.61
N LEU A 48 -7.53 -4.89 18.66
CA LEU A 48 -6.71 -5.29 17.52
C LEU A 48 -7.61 -5.83 16.39
N LEU A 49 -7.61 -5.16 15.24
CA LEU A 49 -8.31 -5.60 14.03
C LEU A 49 -7.45 -6.58 13.24
N SER A 50 -6.19 -6.23 13.04
CA SER A 50 -5.27 -7.04 12.25
C SER A 50 -3.83 -6.73 12.57
N LYS A 51 -2.98 -7.75 12.49
CA LYS A 51 -1.53 -7.64 12.54
C LYS A 51 -0.94 -8.17 11.24
N LYS A 52 -0.08 -7.39 10.60
CA LYS A 52 0.57 -7.72 9.34
C LYS A 52 2.08 -7.69 9.48
N GLU A 53 2.69 -8.85 9.30
CA GLU A 53 4.13 -9.02 9.29
C GLU A 53 4.64 -8.98 7.84
N MET A 54 5.68 -8.19 7.59
CA MET A 54 6.22 -7.94 6.25
C MET A 54 7.73 -8.19 6.24
N VAL A 55 8.19 -8.88 5.20
CA VAL A 55 9.63 -9.02 4.91
C VAL A 55 9.91 -8.26 3.62
N PHE A 56 10.91 -7.39 3.65
CA PHE A 56 11.34 -6.56 2.54
C PHE A 56 12.53 -7.17 1.81
N THR A 57 12.62 -6.85 0.52
CA THR A 57 13.85 -6.99 -0.26
C THR A 57 14.80 -5.84 0.07
N LYS A 58 16.11 -6.00 -0.19
CA LYS A 58 17.11 -4.92 -0.07
C LYS A 58 16.71 -3.62 -0.80
N ASN A 59 15.85 -3.74 -1.82
CA ASN A 59 15.33 -2.61 -2.60
C ASN A 59 14.06 -1.97 -2.01
N GLY A 60 13.65 -2.33 -0.78
CA GLY A 60 12.53 -1.72 -0.08
C GLY A 60 11.16 -2.07 -0.66
N ARG A 61 11.03 -3.24 -1.30
CA ARG A 61 9.76 -3.84 -1.75
C ARG A 61 9.40 -5.03 -0.89
N ILE A 62 8.12 -5.24 -0.62
CA ILE A 62 7.64 -6.39 0.16
C ILE A 62 7.86 -7.68 -0.66
N LYS A 63 8.61 -8.61 -0.08
CA LYS A 63 8.87 -9.95 -0.61
C LYS A 63 7.76 -10.91 -0.20
N THR A 64 7.39 -10.89 1.07
CA THR A 64 6.31 -11.70 1.65
C THR A 64 5.61 -10.90 2.73
N SER A 65 4.33 -11.19 2.96
CA SER A 65 3.65 -10.72 4.16
C SER A 65 2.61 -11.72 4.64
N LYS A 66 2.31 -11.66 5.93
CA LYS A 66 1.27 -12.45 6.59
C LYS A 66 0.43 -11.54 7.44
N THR A 67 -0.88 -11.57 7.23
CA THR A 67 -1.86 -10.82 8.00
C THR A 67 -2.67 -11.81 8.84
N VAL A 68 -2.77 -11.55 10.13
CA VAL A 68 -3.61 -12.28 11.09
C VAL A 68 -4.64 -11.34 11.73
N ASP A 69 -5.74 -11.89 12.22
CA ASP A 69 -6.71 -11.13 13.02
C ASP A 69 -6.28 -11.02 14.50
N GLY A 70 -7.11 -10.39 15.32
CA GLY A 70 -6.86 -10.24 16.77
C GLY A 70 -6.81 -11.57 17.55
N SER A 71 -7.29 -12.67 16.98
CA SER A 71 -7.21 -14.02 17.58
C SER A 71 -5.99 -14.83 17.10
N GLY A 72 -5.23 -14.29 16.16
CA GLY A 72 -4.09 -14.98 15.53
C GLY A 72 -4.46 -15.86 14.34
N LYS A 73 -5.73 -15.87 13.91
CA LYS A 73 -6.16 -16.58 12.71
C LYS A 73 -5.63 -15.86 11.47
N VAL A 74 -5.08 -16.61 10.52
CA VAL A 74 -4.56 -16.06 9.26
C VAL A 74 -5.72 -15.49 8.44
N LEU A 75 -5.62 -14.21 8.07
CA LEU A 75 -6.54 -13.54 7.16
C LEU A 75 -6.03 -13.59 5.72
N GLN A 76 -4.73 -13.39 5.53
CA GLN A 76 -4.13 -13.31 4.20
C GLN A 76 -2.62 -13.55 4.29
N GLU A 77 -2.08 -14.25 3.30
CA GLU A 77 -0.64 -14.28 3.06
C GLU A 77 -0.34 -13.79 1.64
N THR A 78 0.80 -13.15 1.46
CA THR A 78 1.25 -12.71 0.14
C THR A 78 2.69 -13.09 -0.13
N LYS A 79 2.97 -13.43 -1.39
CA LYS A 79 4.32 -13.76 -1.86
C LYS A 79 4.59 -13.08 -3.19
N LYS A 80 5.62 -12.25 -3.23
CA LYS A 80 6.12 -11.63 -4.46
C LYS A 80 6.79 -12.70 -5.32
N LYS A 81 6.29 -12.85 -6.54
CA LYS A 81 6.91 -13.59 -7.65
C LYS A 81 7.47 -12.58 -8.66
N LEU A 82 8.15 -13.09 -9.69
CA LEU A 82 8.81 -12.25 -10.70
C LEU A 82 7.84 -11.27 -11.36
N TRP A 83 6.66 -11.75 -11.79
CA TRP A 83 5.71 -10.97 -12.59
C TRP A 83 4.40 -10.59 -11.86
N PHE A 84 4.19 -11.11 -10.65
CA PHE A 84 2.94 -10.91 -9.89
C PHE A 84 3.15 -11.13 -8.40
N VAL A 85 2.16 -10.77 -7.59
CA VAL A 85 2.04 -11.15 -6.19
C VAL A 85 0.94 -12.19 -6.08
N GLU A 86 1.24 -13.32 -5.45
CA GLU A 86 0.27 -14.35 -5.10
C GLU A 86 -0.33 -13.98 -3.74
N GLU A 87 -1.65 -13.97 -3.63
CA GLU A 87 -2.39 -13.78 -2.38
C GLU A 87 -3.14 -15.08 -2.04
N THR A 88 -2.91 -15.59 -0.84
CA THR A 88 -3.56 -16.79 -0.32
C THR A 88 -4.42 -16.44 0.89
N TYR A 89 -5.55 -17.11 1.01
CA TYR A 89 -6.55 -16.89 2.03
C TYR A 89 -7.07 -18.26 2.51
N PRO A 90 -7.56 -18.39 3.76
CA PRO A 90 -8.03 -19.68 4.25
C PRO A 90 -9.31 -20.18 3.59
N ASP A 91 -10.17 -19.26 3.13
CA ASP A 91 -11.58 -19.50 2.80
C ASP A 91 -11.93 -19.20 1.33
N LYS A 92 -10.95 -18.84 0.51
CA LYS A 92 -11.15 -18.54 -0.91
C LYS A 92 -9.98 -18.95 -1.77
N GLU A 93 -10.25 -19.05 -3.07
CA GLU A 93 -9.23 -19.36 -4.06
C GLU A 93 -8.10 -18.32 -4.08
N LYS A 94 -6.93 -18.76 -4.55
CA LYS A 94 -5.75 -17.90 -4.66
C LYS A 94 -5.98 -16.78 -5.67
N LEU A 95 -5.61 -15.57 -5.28
CA LEU A 95 -5.65 -14.40 -6.14
C LEU A 95 -4.26 -14.03 -6.64
N TYR A 96 -4.20 -13.48 -7.84
CA TYR A 96 -2.96 -13.09 -8.50
C TYR A 96 -3.00 -11.61 -8.84
N ARG A 97 -2.14 -10.83 -8.20
CA ARG A 97 -1.99 -9.40 -8.47
C ARG A 97 -0.89 -9.13 -9.47
N LYS A 98 -1.26 -8.65 -10.65
CA LYS A 98 -0.32 -8.22 -11.70
C LYS A 98 -0.23 -6.71 -11.69
N THR A 99 0.98 -6.20 -11.54
CA THR A 99 1.25 -4.75 -11.66
C THR A 99 1.84 -4.46 -13.03
N ARG A 100 1.32 -3.44 -13.71
CA ARG A 100 1.87 -2.93 -14.96
C ARG A 100 2.16 -1.45 -14.81
N TRP A 101 3.38 -1.06 -15.15
CA TRP A 101 3.75 0.35 -15.21
C TRP A 101 3.00 1.07 -16.32
N LYS A 102 2.70 2.35 -16.07
CA LYS A 102 2.00 3.25 -16.98
C LYS A 102 2.73 4.60 -17.03
N PRO A 103 2.67 5.32 -18.17
CA PRO A 103 3.24 6.66 -18.27
C PRO A 103 2.68 7.61 -17.21
N LYS A 104 3.46 8.65 -16.88
CA LYS A 104 3.13 9.69 -15.88
C LYS A 104 3.09 9.18 -14.43
N GLN A 105 4.10 8.40 -14.03
CA GLN A 105 4.24 7.87 -12.66
C GLN A 105 3.00 7.10 -12.18
N ARG A 106 2.53 6.14 -12.99
CA ARG A 106 1.31 5.38 -12.69
C ARG A 106 1.55 3.88 -12.68
N GLU A 107 0.81 3.20 -11.82
CA GLU A 107 0.75 1.75 -11.79
C GLU A 107 -0.68 1.28 -11.89
N ARG A 108 -0.92 0.33 -12.80
CA ARG A 108 -2.16 -0.41 -12.84
C ARG A 108 -1.97 -1.73 -12.13
N ILE A 109 -2.75 -1.96 -11.07
CA ILE A 109 -2.77 -3.21 -10.31
C ILE A 109 -4.08 -3.91 -10.60
N SER A 110 -4.01 -5.03 -11.31
CA SER A 110 -5.15 -5.86 -11.64
C SER A 110 -5.08 -7.16 -10.84
N THR A 111 -6.19 -7.54 -10.22
CA THR A 111 -6.33 -8.81 -9.49
C THR A 111 -7.03 -9.82 -10.38
N TYR A 112 -6.52 -11.05 -10.40
CA TYR A 112 -7.05 -12.14 -11.19
C TYR A 112 -7.35 -13.36 -10.33
N GLU A 113 -8.49 -13.99 -10.55
CA GLU A 113 -8.77 -15.37 -10.16
C GLU A 113 -8.26 -16.32 -11.24
N LYS A 114 -7.77 -17.49 -10.84
CA LYS A 114 -7.25 -18.54 -11.75
C LYS A 114 -6.23 -18.05 -12.81
N LYS A 115 -5.59 -16.90 -12.56
CA LYS A 115 -4.69 -16.13 -13.47
C LYS A 115 -5.34 -15.59 -14.75
N GLN A 116 -6.65 -15.77 -14.94
CA GLN A 116 -7.37 -15.44 -16.18
C GLN A 116 -8.47 -14.40 -15.91
N ASP A 117 -9.29 -14.63 -14.90
CA ASP A 117 -10.50 -13.85 -14.66
C ASP A 117 -10.18 -12.60 -13.85
N LYS A 118 -10.23 -11.43 -14.49
CA LYS A 118 -9.94 -10.17 -13.80
C LYS A 118 -11.11 -9.79 -12.90
N THR A 119 -10.88 -9.72 -11.59
CA THR A 119 -11.92 -9.46 -10.59
C THR A 119 -11.88 -8.06 -9.99
N SER A 120 -10.76 -7.35 -10.13
CA SER A 120 -10.64 -5.95 -9.71
C SER A 120 -9.46 -5.27 -10.38
N GLU A 121 -9.53 -3.94 -10.45
CA GLU A 121 -8.46 -3.12 -10.98
C GLU A 121 -8.40 -1.78 -10.26
N SER A 122 -7.17 -1.37 -9.92
CA SER A 122 -6.90 -0.05 -9.35
C SER A 122 -5.72 0.60 -10.07
N ILE A 123 -5.78 1.93 -10.21
CA ILE A 123 -4.71 2.73 -10.80
C ILE A 123 -4.14 3.65 -9.73
N TYR A 124 -2.88 3.42 -9.40
CA TYR A 124 -2.11 4.22 -8.46
C TYR A 124 -1.41 5.33 -9.24
N HIS A 125 -1.57 6.55 -8.77
CA HIS A 125 -0.85 7.73 -9.23
C HIS A 125 0.13 8.12 -8.13
N TYR A 126 1.38 8.38 -8.50
CA TYR A 126 2.42 8.74 -7.56
C TYR A 126 2.85 10.19 -7.76
N ASN A 127 3.21 10.83 -6.64
CA ASN A 127 3.96 12.08 -6.62
C ASN A 127 5.41 11.83 -7.09
N GLU A 128 6.15 12.89 -7.36
CA GLU A 128 7.54 12.79 -7.84
C GLU A 128 8.47 12.12 -6.82
N ASP A 129 8.24 12.38 -5.54
CA ASP A 129 8.95 11.78 -4.39
C ASP A 129 8.70 10.27 -4.23
N GLY A 130 7.66 9.74 -4.89
CA GLY A 130 7.23 8.35 -4.86
C GLY A 130 6.11 8.03 -3.87
N THR A 131 5.56 9.02 -3.16
CA THR A 131 4.34 8.87 -2.36
C THR A 131 3.12 8.69 -3.26
N ILE A 132 2.02 8.19 -2.69
CA ILE A 132 0.78 7.98 -3.43
C ILE A 132 0.06 9.32 -3.51
N ALA A 133 -0.26 9.81 -4.70
CA ALA A 133 -1.07 11.01 -4.91
C ALA A 133 -2.56 10.68 -4.88
N LYS A 134 -2.95 9.64 -5.64
CA LYS A 134 -4.32 9.12 -5.65
C LYS A 134 -4.39 7.67 -6.11
N ILE A 135 -5.47 6.99 -5.72
CA ILE A 135 -5.81 5.65 -6.17
C ILE A 135 -7.21 5.70 -6.77
N VAL A 136 -7.35 5.25 -8.01
CA VAL A 136 -8.64 5.14 -8.71
C VAL A 136 -9.03 3.65 -8.75
N ASP A 137 -10.15 3.28 -8.11
CA ASP A 137 -10.81 1.98 -8.31
C ASP A 137 -11.68 2.06 -9.56
N ASN A 138 -11.37 1.27 -10.58
CA ASN A 138 -12.10 1.27 -11.85
C ASN A 138 -13.08 0.09 -12.00
N PHE A 139 -13.30 -0.69 -10.94
CA PHE A 139 -14.03 -1.96 -11.06
C PHE A 139 -15.24 -2.04 -10.15
N LYS A 140 -15.09 -1.81 -8.84
CA LYS A 140 -16.19 -2.00 -7.89
C LYS A 140 -17.00 -0.73 -7.70
N SER A 141 -16.34 0.31 -7.20
CA SER A 141 -17.02 1.48 -6.64
C SER A 141 -16.85 2.74 -7.49
N PHE A 142 -15.97 2.71 -8.50
CA PHE A 142 -15.55 3.88 -9.27
C PHE A 142 -15.06 5.04 -8.38
N GLN A 143 -14.61 4.73 -7.16
CA GLN A 143 -14.15 5.72 -6.21
C GLN A 143 -12.68 6.06 -6.43
N THR A 144 -12.35 7.32 -6.15
CA THR A 144 -10.97 7.80 -6.12
C THR A 144 -10.60 8.25 -4.73
N GLN A 145 -9.51 7.70 -4.19
CA GLN A 145 -8.90 8.14 -2.95
C GLN A 145 -7.76 9.10 -3.26
N TYR A 146 -7.83 10.33 -2.75
CA TYR A 146 -6.79 11.33 -2.83
C TYR A 146 -6.02 11.35 -1.51
N PHE A 147 -4.70 11.42 -1.59
CA PHE A 147 -3.80 11.42 -0.43
C PHE A 147 -3.12 12.78 -0.38
N GLU A 148 -3.42 13.54 0.67
CA GLU A 148 -2.93 14.90 0.88
C GLU A 148 -1.81 14.88 1.91
N TYR A 149 -0.74 15.62 1.62
CA TYR A 149 0.45 15.68 2.45
C TYR A 149 0.75 17.12 2.85
N SER A 150 1.15 17.33 4.10
CA SER A 150 1.78 18.56 4.60
C SER A 150 3.14 18.19 5.17
N ASP A 151 4.19 18.95 4.87
CA ASP A 151 5.52 18.77 5.46
C ASP A 151 6.07 17.33 5.35
N ASN A 152 5.82 16.67 4.20
CA ASN A 152 6.14 15.26 3.97
C ASN A 152 5.46 14.28 4.95
N GLU A 153 4.24 14.60 5.40
CA GLU A 153 3.42 13.72 6.21
C GLU A 153 2.02 13.62 5.62
N LEU A 154 1.47 12.41 5.62
CA LEU A 154 0.10 12.18 5.18
C LEU A 154 -0.85 12.77 6.23
N THR A 155 -1.64 13.77 5.84
CA THR A 155 -2.56 14.47 6.74
C THR A 155 -4.02 14.10 6.48
N LYS A 156 -4.36 13.74 5.24
CA LYS A 156 -5.74 13.47 4.86
C LYS A 156 -5.85 12.46 3.73
N ILE A 157 -6.89 11.63 3.81
CA ILE A 157 -7.33 10.77 2.70
C ILE A 157 -8.79 11.12 2.37
N VAL A 158 -9.02 11.68 1.19
CA VAL A 158 -10.35 12.07 0.71
C VAL A 158 -10.82 11.05 -0.32
N THR A 159 -11.94 10.37 -0.04
CA THR A 159 -12.58 9.44 -0.99
C THR A 159 -13.71 10.15 -1.71
N LYS A 160 -13.65 10.20 -3.05
CA LYS A 160 -14.70 10.74 -3.90
C LYS A 160 -15.32 9.63 -4.74
N ASP A 161 -16.61 9.75 -5.05
CA ASP A 161 -17.29 8.90 -6.01
C ASP A 161 -16.96 9.30 -7.46
N LYS A 162 -17.60 8.61 -8.41
CA LYS A 162 -17.46 8.85 -9.86
C LYS A 162 -17.90 10.26 -10.28
N ASP A 163 -18.83 10.86 -9.54
CA ASP A 163 -19.42 12.17 -9.81
C ASP A 163 -18.63 13.30 -9.13
N GLY A 164 -17.56 12.94 -8.40
CA GLY A 164 -16.68 13.88 -7.71
C GLY A 164 -17.17 14.30 -6.32
N LYS A 165 -18.27 13.72 -5.82
CA LYS A 165 -18.80 13.99 -4.49
C LYS A 165 -17.98 13.26 -3.43
N VAL A 166 -17.72 13.94 -2.31
CA VAL A 166 -16.99 13.35 -1.17
C VAL A 166 -17.86 12.29 -0.50
N VAL A 167 -17.36 11.05 -0.46
CA VAL A 167 -17.97 9.90 0.20
C VAL A 167 -17.42 9.72 1.61
N ASP A 168 -16.14 10.03 1.79
CA ASP A 168 -15.46 9.87 3.07
C ASP A 168 -14.25 10.81 3.14
N GLU A 169 -13.95 11.28 4.33
CA GLU A 169 -12.76 12.05 4.64
C GLU A 169 -12.13 11.47 5.90
N VAL A 170 -10.89 11.03 5.77
CA VAL A 170 -10.10 10.45 6.85
C VAL A 170 -8.98 11.41 7.19
N VAL A 171 -9.03 11.99 8.39
CA VAL A 171 -7.93 12.79 8.94
C VAL A 171 -6.90 11.84 9.50
N VAL A 172 -5.64 12.03 9.11
CA VAL A 172 -4.50 11.21 9.52
C VAL A 172 -3.55 12.09 10.33
N ASN A 173 -3.27 11.69 11.57
CA ASN A 173 -2.33 12.39 12.43
C ASN A 173 -1.20 11.44 12.82
N CYS A 174 0.05 11.83 12.54
CA CYS A 174 1.20 11.12 13.05
C CYS A 174 1.42 11.44 14.52
N THR A 175 1.44 10.42 15.38
CA THR A 175 1.65 10.58 16.84
C THR A 175 3.06 10.20 17.27
N LYS A 176 3.75 9.37 16.50
CA LYS A 176 5.13 8.96 16.80
C LYS A 176 5.90 8.75 15.50
N LYS A 177 7.14 9.26 15.47
CA LYS A 177 8.09 9.07 14.37
C LYS A 177 9.30 8.26 14.81
N ASP A 178 10.03 7.73 13.85
CA ASP A 178 11.39 7.23 14.05
C ASP A 178 12.41 8.39 14.06
N ASP A 179 13.66 8.07 14.40
CA ASP A 179 14.77 9.03 14.43
C ASP A 179 15.09 9.63 13.05
N LYS A 180 14.56 9.01 11.98
CA LYS A 180 14.75 9.42 10.58
C LYS A 180 13.53 10.20 10.04
N GLY A 181 12.54 10.49 10.89
CA GLY A 181 11.35 11.29 10.59
C GLY A 181 10.18 10.52 9.97
N ALA A 182 10.27 9.21 9.77
CA ALA A 182 9.17 8.42 9.24
C ALA A 182 8.10 8.16 10.31
N CYS A 183 6.83 8.29 9.92
CA CYS A 183 5.72 8.05 10.83
C CYS A 183 5.60 6.57 11.19
N LEU A 184 5.67 6.26 12.49
CA LEU A 184 5.51 4.92 13.03
C LEU A 184 4.10 4.71 13.56
N ASN A 185 3.55 5.69 14.27
CA ASN A 185 2.19 5.60 14.80
C ASN A 185 1.35 6.71 14.20
N GLU A 186 0.19 6.35 13.69
CA GLU A 186 -0.78 7.30 13.18
C GLU A 186 -2.19 6.98 13.66
N THR A 187 -2.97 8.03 13.91
CA THR A 187 -4.40 7.90 14.17
C THR A 187 -5.17 8.35 12.94
N ARG A 188 -6.13 7.54 12.52
CA ARG A 188 -7.00 7.79 11.37
C ARG A 188 -8.42 7.96 11.87
N THR A 189 -9.05 9.08 11.57
CA THR A 189 -10.41 9.38 12.03
C THR A 189 -11.29 9.76 10.84
N SER A 190 -12.41 9.07 10.68
CA SER A 190 -13.48 9.47 9.76
C SER A 190 -14.66 10.01 10.53
N ALA A 191 -14.99 11.28 10.33
CA ALA A 191 -16.18 11.89 10.90
C ALA A 191 -17.48 11.31 10.29
N LEU A 192 -17.46 11.06 8.97
CA LEU A 192 -18.62 10.57 8.22
C LEU A 192 -18.98 9.13 8.59
N LYS A 193 -17.99 8.25 8.64
CA LYS A 193 -18.20 6.83 8.99
C LYS A 193 -18.09 6.56 10.49
N LYS A 194 -17.80 7.59 11.29
CA LYS A 194 -17.71 7.53 12.76
C LYS A 194 -16.80 6.42 13.28
N TYR A 195 -15.63 6.25 12.65
CA TYR A 195 -14.62 5.33 13.13
C TYR A 195 -13.32 6.07 13.44
N LYS A 196 -12.60 5.52 14.42
CA LYS A 196 -11.25 5.91 14.79
C LYS A 196 -10.39 4.67 14.78
N GLU A 197 -9.32 4.72 14.02
CA GLU A 197 -8.33 3.66 13.93
C GLU A 197 -6.97 4.18 14.39
N GLU A 198 -6.18 3.30 14.97
CA GLU A 198 -4.77 3.54 15.23
C GLU A 198 -3.94 2.52 14.47
N VAL A 199 -2.94 3.00 13.75
CA VAL A 199 -2.00 2.17 13.01
C VAL A 199 -0.64 2.31 13.65
N VAL A 200 -0.07 1.19 14.08
CA VAL A 200 1.27 1.11 14.67
C VAL A 200 2.16 0.35 13.70
N PHE A 201 3.23 0.98 13.24
CA PHE A 201 4.20 0.44 12.31
C PHE A 201 5.55 0.30 13.01
N SER A 202 6.02 -0.93 13.14
CA SER A 202 7.27 -1.29 13.81
C SER A 202 8.28 -1.83 12.79
N PRO A 203 9.09 -0.96 12.17
CA PRO A 203 10.10 -1.34 11.20
C PRO A 203 11.38 -1.85 11.87
N VAL A 204 12.09 -2.73 11.18
CA VAL A 204 13.46 -3.13 11.48
C VAL A 204 14.36 -2.74 10.32
N TYR A 205 15.40 -1.98 10.62
CA TYR A 205 16.38 -1.49 9.65
C TYR A 205 17.71 -2.23 9.79
N ASP A 206 18.44 -2.30 8.68
CA ASP A 206 19.89 -2.55 8.62
C ASP A 206 20.69 -1.42 9.27
#